data_AF-A0A958PBL1-F1
#
_entry.id   AF-A0A958PBL1-F1
#
_cell.length_a   1.000
_cell.length_b   1.000
_cell.length_c   1.000
_cell.angle_alpha   90.00
_cell.angle_beta   90.00
_cell.angle_gamma   90.00
#
_symmetry.space_group_name_H-M   'P 1'
#
loop_
_entity.id
_entity.type
_entity.pdbx_description
1 polymer ?
#
loop_
_entity_poly.entity_id
_entity_poly.type
_entity_poly.pdbx_seq_one_letter_code
_entity_poly.pdbx_strand_id
1 'polypeptide(L)'
;MKNNIILGFLVFVIGGIGGGLLTSKSWNGVVYFYSSNQDRVPSSIDKKNDFSNLHGAALIKASKEQLVSQVSILSTDSSVGIELGHFVRRGLNGKKEFACTSLKTIQLQFEAVGISVNGKIPEFQLEGPCKPSKDLNRISALWIPKDKLKSEKPGDLELSYRQGNPITIKTHGVSGEWPTQWRLTGIKLYDNQHIKNIVVISNEELVELRKNNPILIEL
;
A
#
# COMPACT_ATOMS: atom_id res chain seq x y z
N MET A 1 26.21 -55.63 54.33
CA MET A 1 26.00 -55.13 52.95
C MET A 1 24.56 -55.23 52.44
N LYS A 2 23.75 -56.26 52.77
CA LYS A 2 22.35 -56.37 52.31
C LYS A 2 21.39 -55.26 52.76
N ASN A 3 21.56 -54.67 53.95
CA ASN A 3 20.63 -53.65 54.46
C ASN A 3 20.68 -52.31 53.70
N ASN A 4 21.80 -51.96 53.06
CA ASN A 4 21.94 -50.66 52.38
C ASN A 4 21.21 -50.64 51.03
N ILE A 5 21.02 -51.80 50.39
CA ILE A 5 20.32 -51.92 49.10
C ILE A 5 18.81 -51.75 49.29
N ILE A 6 18.24 -52.32 50.35
CA ILE A 6 16.81 -52.22 50.67
C ILE A 6 16.44 -50.77 51.01
N LEU A 7 17.29 -50.07 51.76
CA LEU A 7 17.07 -48.66 52.11
C LEU A 7 17.09 -47.76 50.87
N GLY A 8 18.02 -47.98 49.94
CA GLY A 8 18.09 -47.22 48.68
C GLY A 8 16.85 -47.41 47.81
N PHE A 9 16.34 -48.65 47.71
CA PHE A 9 15.13 -48.93 46.93
C PHE A 9 13.88 -48.27 47.54
N LEU A 10 13.75 -48.28 48.87
CA LEU A 10 12.65 -47.63 49.58
C LEU A 10 12.63 -46.11 49.35
N VAL A 11 13.78 -45.45 49.41
CA VAL A 11 13.88 -44.00 49.14
C VAL A 11 13.48 -43.67 47.71
N PHE A 12 13.87 -44.50 46.73
CA PHE A 12 13.52 -44.28 45.33
C PHE A 12 12.02 -44.43 45.06
N VAL A 13 11.38 -45.45 45.66
CA VAL A 13 9.93 -45.69 45.53
C VAL A 13 9.13 -44.56 46.20
N ILE A 14 9.53 -44.15 47.41
CA ILE A 14 8.87 -43.04 48.12
C ILE A 14 9.04 -41.73 47.33
N GLY A 15 10.23 -41.46 46.80
CA GLY A 15 10.49 -40.29 45.96
C GLY A 15 9.68 -40.28 44.67
N GLY A 16 9.56 -41.43 44.00
CA GLY A 16 8.77 -41.57 42.76
C GLY A 16 7.27 -41.36 43.00
N ILE A 17 6.73 -41.98 44.05
CA ILE A 17 5.30 -41.82 44.41
C ILE A 17 5.02 -40.39 44.86
N GLY A 18 5.88 -39.80 45.69
CA GLY A 18 5.75 -38.41 46.14
C GLY A 18 5.81 -37.42 44.98
N GLY A 19 6.75 -37.60 44.05
CA GLY A 19 6.89 -36.77 42.85
C GLY A 19 5.68 -36.85 41.92
N GLY A 20 5.15 -38.04 41.67
CA GLY A 20 3.96 -38.24 40.83
C GLY A 20 2.68 -37.63 41.43
N LEU A 21 2.53 -37.68 42.76
CA LEU A 21 1.40 -37.05 43.44
C LEU A 21 1.50 -35.52 43.45
N LEU A 22 2.71 -34.97 43.57
CA LEU A 22 2.95 -33.53 43.47
C LEU A 22 2.67 -33.01 42.05
N THR A 23 3.12 -33.69 41.00
CA THR A 23 2.89 -33.23 39.62
C THR A 23 1.43 -33.34 39.20
N SER A 24 0.72 -34.40 39.63
CA SER A 24 -0.70 -34.57 39.30
C SER A 24 -1.62 -33.58 40.02
N LYS A 25 -1.28 -33.14 41.23
CA LYS A 25 -2.10 -32.17 41.99
C LYS A 25 -1.66 -30.71 41.84
N SER A 26 -0.41 -30.44 41.44
CA SER A 26 0.12 -29.09 41.28
C SER A 26 -0.17 -28.46 39.92
N TRP A 27 -0.65 -29.23 38.94
CA TRP A 27 -0.97 -28.70 37.62
C TRP A 27 -2.36 -28.05 37.63
N ASN A 28 -2.45 -26.86 38.24
CA ASN A 28 -3.58 -25.96 38.08
C ASN A 28 -3.43 -25.26 36.72
N GLY A 29 -3.54 -26.06 35.66
CA GLY A 29 -3.21 -25.71 34.28
C GLY A 29 -4.14 -24.65 33.71
N VAL A 30 -3.93 -23.39 34.10
CA VAL A 30 -4.37 -22.25 33.31
C VAL A 30 -3.45 -22.21 32.08
N VAL A 31 -3.87 -22.91 31.03
CA VAL A 31 -3.26 -22.79 29.72
C VAL A 31 -3.68 -21.44 29.18
N TYR A 32 -2.77 -20.47 29.22
CA TYR A 32 -2.95 -19.20 28.54
C TYR A 32 -2.90 -19.45 27.03
N PHE A 33 -4.06 -19.71 26.43
CA PHE A 33 -4.21 -19.59 24.99
C PHE A 33 -4.14 -18.11 24.64
N TYR A 34 -2.97 -17.63 24.24
CA TYR A 34 -2.89 -16.44 23.41
C TYR A 34 -3.52 -16.81 22.06
N SER A 35 -4.84 -16.68 21.95
CA SER A 35 -5.49 -16.57 20.66
C SER A 35 -4.93 -15.32 20.01
N SER A 36 -3.92 -15.49 19.15
CA SER A 36 -3.51 -14.43 18.24
C SER A 36 -4.60 -14.29 17.18
N ASN A 37 -5.74 -13.73 17.58
CA ASN A 37 -6.68 -13.06 16.67
C ASN A 37 -6.11 -11.70 16.21
N GLN A 38 -4.80 -11.51 16.31
CA GLN A 38 -4.09 -10.71 15.33
C GLN A 38 -3.91 -11.61 14.13
N ASP A 39 -4.77 -11.42 13.12
CA ASP A 39 -4.56 -11.90 11.77
C ASP A 39 -3.09 -11.72 11.41
N ARG A 40 -2.33 -12.82 11.46
CA ARG A 40 -1.02 -12.86 10.81
C ARG A 40 -1.33 -12.78 9.33
N VAL A 41 -1.42 -11.56 8.81
CA VAL A 41 -1.44 -11.35 7.36
C VAL A 41 -0.11 -11.93 6.88
N PRO A 42 -0.10 -13.02 6.09
CA PRO A 42 1.15 -13.56 5.60
C PRO A 42 1.84 -12.46 4.80
N SER A 43 3.14 -12.27 5.02
CA SER A 43 3.96 -11.29 4.29
C SER A 43 4.22 -11.73 2.83
N SER A 44 3.29 -12.44 2.23
CA SER A 44 3.35 -12.96 0.87
C SER A 44 2.36 -12.19 0.00
N ILE A 45 2.84 -11.77 -1.16
CA ILE A 45 2.02 -11.17 -2.22
C ILE A 45 0.94 -12.17 -2.63
N ASP A 46 -0.28 -11.69 -2.82
CA ASP A 46 -1.34 -12.54 -3.35
C ASP A 46 -0.93 -13.04 -4.73
N LYS A 47 -1.06 -14.36 -4.96
CA LYS A 47 -0.76 -14.95 -6.28
C LYS A 47 -1.50 -14.25 -7.42
N LYS A 48 -2.64 -13.62 -7.14
CA LYS A 48 -3.44 -12.83 -8.09
C LYS A 48 -2.69 -11.58 -8.62
N ASN A 49 -1.73 -11.07 -7.86
CA ASN A 49 -0.97 -9.86 -8.17
C ASN A 49 0.41 -10.18 -8.76
N ASP A 50 0.68 -11.47 -9.04
CA ASP A 50 1.92 -11.96 -9.62
C ASP A 50 1.80 -12.12 -11.14
N PHE A 51 2.29 -11.12 -11.87
CA PHE A 51 2.29 -11.11 -13.32
C PHE A 51 3.63 -11.53 -13.92
N SER A 52 4.49 -12.21 -13.16
CA SER A 52 5.81 -12.64 -13.64
C SER A 52 5.77 -13.56 -14.86
N ASN A 53 4.63 -14.21 -15.10
CA ASN A 53 4.43 -15.12 -16.23
C ASN A 53 3.79 -14.43 -17.45
N LEU A 54 3.29 -13.20 -17.29
CA LEU A 54 2.67 -12.43 -18.37
C LEU A 54 3.72 -11.62 -19.13
N HIS A 55 3.48 -11.43 -20.42
CA HIS A 55 4.37 -10.69 -21.32
C HIS A 55 3.56 -9.78 -22.25
N GLY A 56 4.22 -8.76 -22.81
CA GLY A 56 3.63 -7.86 -23.81
C GLY A 56 2.33 -7.20 -23.35
N ALA A 57 1.32 -7.20 -24.22
CA ALA A 57 0.03 -6.55 -23.98
C ALA A 57 -0.73 -7.11 -22.76
N ALA A 58 -0.62 -8.42 -22.49
CA ALA A 58 -1.30 -9.03 -21.35
C ALA A 58 -0.74 -8.54 -20.01
N LEU A 59 0.59 -8.41 -19.90
CA LEU A 59 1.24 -7.83 -18.72
C LEU A 59 0.81 -6.38 -18.51
N ILE A 60 0.80 -5.59 -19.59
CA ILE A 60 0.38 -4.18 -19.53
C ILE A 60 -1.06 -4.08 -19.03
N LYS A 61 -1.99 -4.82 -19.63
CA LYS A 61 -3.40 -4.84 -19.24
C LYS A 61 -3.58 -5.23 -17.78
N ALA A 62 -3.01 -6.35 -17.34
CA ALA A 62 -3.10 -6.81 -15.96
C ALA A 62 -2.49 -5.82 -14.96
N SER A 63 -1.37 -5.17 -15.32
CA SER A 63 -0.75 -4.13 -14.48
C SER A 63 -1.66 -2.93 -14.30
N LYS A 64 -2.31 -2.46 -15.38
CA LYS A 64 -3.28 -1.34 -15.32
C LYS A 64 -4.50 -1.70 -14.48
N GLU A 65 -5.09 -2.87 -14.73
CA GLU A 65 -6.24 -3.38 -13.96
C GLU A 65 -5.92 -3.46 -12.46
N GLN A 66 -4.75 -3.99 -12.12
CA GLN A 66 -4.31 -4.15 -10.74
C GLN A 66 -4.04 -2.81 -10.05
N LEU A 67 -3.39 -1.87 -10.73
CA LEU A 67 -3.17 -0.51 -10.22
C LEU A 67 -4.49 0.18 -9.83
N VAL A 68 -5.49 0.06 -10.70
CA VAL A 68 -6.77 0.80 -10.62
C VAL A 68 -7.80 0.11 -9.73
N SER A 69 -7.82 -1.22 -9.70
CA SER A 69 -8.79 -2.00 -8.92
C SER A 69 -8.61 -1.88 -7.42
N GLN A 70 -7.39 -1.56 -6.96
CA GLN A 70 -7.08 -1.40 -5.53
C GLN A 70 -6.87 0.06 -5.11
N VAL A 71 -7.28 1.03 -5.94
CA VAL A 71 -7.19 2.44 -5.56
C VAL A 71 -8.04 2.69 -4.32
N SER A 72 -7.41 3.28 -3.30
CA SER A 72 -8.06 3.66 -2.06
C SER A 72 -7.71 5.11 -1.71
N ILE A 73 -8.72 5.85 -1.23
CA ILE A 73 -8.55 7.21 -0.75
C ILE A 73 -8.53 7.15 0.77
N LEU A 74 -7.44 7.64 1.35
CA LEU A 74 -7.27 7.80 2.78
C LEU A 74 -7.51 9.28 3.10
N SER A 75 -8.48 9.59 3.94
CA SER A 75 -8.74 10.98 4.32
C SER A 75 -8.41 11.19 5.79
N THR A 76 -7.81 12.34 6.07
CA THR A 76 -7.59 12.89 7.40
C THR A 76 -8.06 14.34 7.40
N ASP A 77 -8.16 14.97 8.56
CA ASP A 77 -8.58 16.38 8.65
C ASP A 77 -7.66 17.29 7.82
N SER A 78 -6.33 17.08 7.91
CA SER A 78 -5.32 17.96 7.30
C SER A 78 -4.78 17.47 5.95
N SER A 79 -5.03 16.23 5.55
CA SER A 79 -4.43 15.63 4.35
C SER A 79 -5.29 14.55 3.70
N VAL A 80 -5.08 14.34 2.40
CA VAL A 80 -5.69 13.24 1.65
C VAL A 80 -4.60 12.40 1.00
N GLY A 81 -4.65 11.09 1.20
CA GLY A 81 -3.72 10.10 0.66
C GLY A 81 -4.36 9.29 -0.45
N ILE A 82 -3.63 9.05 -1.53
CA ILE A 82 -4.05 8.14 -2.60
C ILE A 82 -3.14 6.92 -2.61
N GLU A 83 -3.69 5.74 -2.31
CA GLU A 83 -3.02 4.46 -2.44
C GLU A 83 -3.41 3.77 -3.76
N LEU A 84 -2.45 3.07 -4.36
CA LEU A 84 -2.65 2.29 -5.59
C LEU A 84 -2.34 0.81 -5.34
N GLY A 85 -2.88 -0.05 -6.20
CA GLY A 85 -2.50 -1.47 -6.21
C GLY A 85 -1.06 -1.68 -6.63
N HIS A 86 -0.35 -2.57 -5.94
CA HIS A 86 0.98 -3.01 -6.31
C HIS A 86 0.90 -4.33 -7.08
N PHE A 87 1.92 -4.58 -7.90
CA PHE A 87 2.01 -5.78 -8.71
C PHE A 87 3.46 -6.23 -8.85
N VAL A 88 3.63 -7.51 -9.18
CA VAL A 88 4.93 -8.12 -9.46
C VAL A 88 5.04 -8.36 -10.95
N ARG A 89 6.20 -8.04 -11.51
CA ARG A 89 6.54 -8.32 -12.90
C ARG A 89 7.85 -9.08 -12.98
N ARG A 90 8.17 -9.59 -14.17
CA ARG A 90 9.48 -10.15 -14.44
C ARG A 90 10.47 -9.02 -14.73
N GLY A 91 11.57 -8.99 -13.98
CA GLY A 91 12.71 -8.10 -14.19
C GLY A 91 13.58 -8.52 -15.37
N LEU A 92 14.58 -7.70 -15.70
CA LEU A 92 15.51 -7.96 -16.81
C LEU A 92 16.36 -9.23 -16.61
N ASN A 93 16.63 -9.58 -15.35
CA ASN A 93 17.33 -10.80 -14.93
C ASN A 93 16.43 -12.04 -14.94
N GLY A 94 15.16 -11.91 -15.37
CA GLY A 94 14.18 -12.98 -15.35
C GLY A 94 13.59 -13.31 -13.97
N LYS A 95 13.99 -12.59 -12.91
CA LYS A 95 13.48 -12.75 -11.55
C LYS A 95 12.19 -11.97 -11.33
N LYS A 96 11.43 -12.36 -10.31
CA LYS A 96 10.24 -11.63 -9.87
C LYS A 96 10.66 -10.37 -9.16
N GLU A 97 10.16 -9.23 -9.62
CA GLU A 97 10.48 -7.92 -9.07
C GLU A 97 9.18 -7.12 -8.90
N PHE A 98 9.10 -6.40 -7.77
CA PHE A 98 8.03 -5.46 -7.51
C PHE A 98 8.05 -4.31 -8.53
N ALA A 99 6.87 -3.80 -8.87
CA ALA A 99 6.74 -2.66 -9.78
C ALA A 99 7.61 -1.48 -9.33
N CYS A 100 7.55 -1.10 -8.05
CA CYS A 100 8.33 0.02 -7.52
C CYS A 100 9.86 -0.21 -7.48
N THR A 101 10.33 -1.45 -7.68
CA THR A 101 11.76 -1.72 -7.86
C THR A 101 12.25 -1.22 -9.22
N SER A 102 11.40 -1.27 -10.25
CA SER A 102 11.75 -0.85 -11.61
C SER A 102 11.16 0.50 -12.01
N LEU A 103 10.04 0.91 -11.42
CA LEU A 103 9.34 2.16 -11.65
C LEU A 103 9.50 3.02 -10.40
N LYS A 104 10.22 4.14 -10.49
CA LYS A 104 10.61 4.92 -9.30
C LYS A 104 9.66 6.07 -8.98
N THR A 105 8.88 6.50 -9.96
CA THR A 105 8.03 7.68 -9.86
C THR A 105 6.60 7.33 -10.21
N ILE A 106 5.66 7.91 -9.47
CA ILE A 106 4.23 7.90 -9.72
C ILE A 106 3.82 9.34 -10.00
N GLN A 107 3.05 9.52 -11.06
CA GLN A 107 2.38 10.76 -11.39
C GLN A 107 0.88 10.47 -11.52
N LEU A 108 0.08 11.23 -10.78
CA LEU A 108 -1.37 11.22 -10.83
C LEU A 108 -1.83 12.53 -11.45
N GLN A 109 -2.79 12.47 -12.37
CA GLN A 109 -3.41 13.64 -12.99
C GLN A 109 -4.87 13.71 -12.58
N PHE A 110 -5.30 14.91 -12.23
CA PHE A 110 -6.65 15.19 -11.79
C PHE A 110 -7.22 16.40 -12.51
N GLU A 111 -8.55 16.42 -12.64
CA GLU A 111 -9.33 17.53 -13.18
C GLU A 111 -10.36 17.99 -12.14
N ALA A 112 -10.60 19.29 -12.06
CA ALA A 112 -11.64 19.84 -11.20
C ALA A 112 -13.04 19.40 -11.67
N VAL A 113 -13.92 19.09 -10.71
CA VAL A 113 -15.30 18.68 -11.01
C VAL A 113 -16.22 19.90 -10.98
N GLY A 114 -17.03 20.07 -12.03
CA GLY A 114 -18.11 21.06 -12.07
C GLY A 114 -17.67 22.51 -12.23
N ILE A 115 -16.38 22.77 -12.47
CA ILE A 115 -15.82 24.12 -12.59
C ILE A 115 -15.07 24.24 -13.93
N SER A 116 -15.24 25.38 -14.59
CA SER A 116 -14.44 25.79 -15.73
C SER A 116 -14.04 27.25 -15.57
N VAL A 117 -12.78 27.55 -15.86
CA VAL A 117 -12.21 28.90 -15.82
C VAL A 117 -11.81 29.26 -17.24
N ASN A 118 -12.40 30.32 -17.80
CA ASN A 118 -12.15 30.75 -19.19
C ASN A 118 -12.31 29.62 -20.23
N GLY A 119 -13.27 28.72 -20.02
CA GLY A 119 -13.54 27.60 -20.91
C GLY A 119 -12.55 26.43 -20.79
N LYS A 120 -11.63 26.46 -19.82
CA LYS A 120 -10.70 25.36 -19.51
C LYS A 120 -11.03 24.74 -18.16
N ILE A 121 -10.82 23.44 -18.02
CA ILE A 121 -10.99 22.73 -16.75
C ILE A 121 -9.67 22.86 -15.98
N PRO A 122 -9.67 23.30 -14.71
CA PRO A 122 -8.47 23.31 -13.89
C PRO A 122 -7.87 21.90 -13.74
N GLU A 123 -6.56 21.81 -13.85
CA GLU A 123 -5.79 20.57 -13.73
C GLU A 123 -4.89 20.58 -12.49
N PHE A 124 -4.72 19.40 -11.90
CA PHE A 124 -3.88 19.15 -10.74
C PHE A 124 -3.05 17.88 -10.99
N GLN A 125 -1.73 18.00 -10.97
CA GLN A 125 -0.81 16.90 -11.11
C GLN A 125 -0.06 16.67 -9.81
N LEU A 126 -0.08 15.45 -9.31
CA LEU A 126 0.65 15.00 -8.13
C LEU A 126 1.73 14.02 -8.54
N GLU A 127 2.98 14.32 -8.23
CA GLU A 127 4.12 13.45 -8.49
C GLU A 127 4.78 13.04 -7.17
N GLY A 128 5.20 11.78 -7.05
CA GLY A 128 5.90 11.28 -5.87
C GLY A 128 6.60 9.93 -6.11
N PRO A 129 7.32 9.42 -5.10
CA PRO A 129 8.07 8.18 -5.24
C PRO A 129 7.15 6.96 -5.23
N CYS A 130 7.44 5.97 -6.09
CA CYS A 130 6.86 4.63 -5.97
C CYS A 130 7.56 3.88 -4.84
N LYS A 131 6.84 3.62 -3.76
CA LYS A 131 7.33 2.81 -2.64
C LYS A 131 6.28 1.76 -2.29
N PRO A 132 6.67 0.52 -1.96
CA PRO A 132 5.73 -0.45 -1.40
C PRO A 132 5.21 0.06 -0.05
N SER A 133 3.95 -0.21 0.25
CA SER A 133 3.35 0.03 1.57
C SER A 133 3.77 -1.07 2.56
N LYS A 134 3.24 -1.02 3.79
CA LYS A 134 3.35 -2.12 4.77
C LYS A 134 2.67 -3.39 4.22
N ASP A 135 1.55 -3.21 3.52
CA ASP A 135 0.94 -4.25 2.69
C ASP A 135 1.69 -4.31 1.36
N LEU A 136 2.34 -5.44 1.07
CA LEU A 136 3.14 -5.64 -0.15
C LEU A 136 2.29 -5.61 -1.43
N ASN A 137 0.97 -5.78 -1.31
CA ASN A 137 0.02 -5.66 -2.41
C ASN A 137 -0.37 -4.20 -2.69
N ARG A 138 0.13 -3.24 -1.93
CA ARG A 138 -0.18 -1.81 -2.06
C ARG A 138 1.07 -0.96 -2.26
N ILE A 139 0.89 0.09 -3.02
CA ILE A 139 1.83 1.19 -3.12
C ILE A 139 1.51 2.18 -2.00
N SER A 140 2.55 2.66 -1.32
CA SER A 140 2.44 3.67 -0.27
C SER A 140 1.68 4.90 -0.76
N ALA A 141 0.80 5.42 0.08
CA ALA A 141 -0.03 6.57 -0.26
C ALA A 141 0.81 7.81 -0.63
N LEU A 142 0.38 8.53 -1.66
CA LEU A 142 0.81 9.90 -1.93
C LEU A 142 -0.09 10.86 -1.17
N TRP A 143 0.46 11.54 -0.16
CA TRP A 143 -0.29 12.40 0.75
C TRP A 143 -0.25 13.87 0.31
N ILE A 144 -1.41 14.43 -0.04
CA ILE A 144 -1.62 15.84 -0.36
C ILE A 144 -1.94 16.59 0.94
N PRO A 145 -1.13 17.59 1.35
CA PRO A 145 -1.41 18.41 2.52
C PRO A 145 -2.46 19.48 2.20
N LYS A 146 -3.74 19.22 2.54
CA LYS A 146 -4.88 20.10 2.23
C LYS A 146 -4.68 21.50 2.80
N ASP A 147 -4.33 21.59 4.08
CA ASP A 147 -4.21 22.87 4.79
C ASP A 147 -3.09 23.74 4.22
N LYS A 148 -1.96 23.12 3.86
CA LYS A 148 -0.84 23.83 3.23
C LYS A 148 -1.22 24.32 1.84
N LEU A 149 -1.84 23.47 1.03
CA LEU A 149 -2.27 23.85 -0.32
C LEU A 149 -3.30 24.98 -0.28
N LYS A 150 -4.30 24.91 0.62
CA LYS A 150 -5.32 25.95 0.81
C LYS A 150 -4.78 27.27 1.32
N SER A 151 -3.65 27.25 2.04
CA SER A 151 -2.98 28.47 2.48
C SER A 151 -2.28 29.22 1.34
N GLU A 152 -1.99 28.53 0.23
CA GLU A 152 -1.46 29.15 -0.98
C GLU A 152 -2.58 29.82 -1.78
N LYS A 153 -2.23 30.91 -2.47
CA LYS A 153 -3.18 31.62 -3.34
C LYS A 153 -3.54 30.73 -4.55
N PRO A 154 -4.83 30.54 -4.88
CA PRO A 154 -5.24 29.79 -6.08
C PRO A 154 -4.57 30.35 -7.35
N GLY A 155 -3.97 29.46 -8.14
CA GLY A 155 -3.20 29.83 -9.33
C GLY A 155 -2.45 28.67 -9.95
N ASP A 156 -1.68 28.98 -11.00
CA ASP A 156 -0.72 28.06 -11.60
C ASP A 156 0.54 28.01 -10.72
N LEU A 157 0.76 26.89 -10.06
CA LEU A 157 1.80 26.72 -9.05
C LEU A 157 2.55 25.41 -9.27
N GLU A 158 3.83 25.40 -8.89
CA GLU A 158 4.63 24.19 -8.72
C GLU A 158 5.19 24.18 -7.30
N LEU A 159 4.64 23.29 -6.45
CA LEU A 159 4.96 23.18 -5.04
C LEU A 159 5.67 21.86 -4.78
N SER A 160 6.86 21.88 -4.19
CA SER A 160 7.60 20.68 -3.79
C SER A 160 7.65 20.55 -2.27
N TYR A 161 7.00 19.52 -1.74
CA TYR A 161 7.05 19.16 -0.33
C TYR A 161 8.10 18.08 -0.14
N ARG A 162 9.13 18.31 0.69
CA ARG A 162 10.22 17.33 0.91
C ARG A 162 10.18 16.64 2.28
N GLN A 163 9.37 17.13 3.21
CA GLN A 163 9.31 16.60 4.57
C GLN A 163 8.40 15.37 4.66
N GLY A 164 8.92 14.26 5.19
CA GLY A 164 8.18 13.00 5.34
C GLY A 164 8.08 12.22 4.02
N ASN A 165 7.09 12.56 3.19
CA ASN A 165 6.83 11.92 1.90
C ASN A 165 7.03 12.94 0.79
N PRO A 166 8.13 12.87 0.02
CA PRO A 166 8.42 13.89 -0.96
C PRO A 166 7.40 13.82 -2.09
N ILE A 167 6.70 14.93 -2.33
CA ILE A 167 5.75 15.07 -3.44
C ILE A 167 5.91 16.42 -4.13
N THR A 168 5.59 16.46 -5.42
CA THR A 168 5.48 17.68 -6.19
C THR A 168 4.05 17.83 -6.67
N ILE A 169 3.47 19.00 -6.46
CA ILE A 169 2.13 19.37 -6.91
C ILE A 169 2.29 20.42 -8.00
N LYS A 170 1.65 20.21 -9.14
CA LYS A 170 1.54 21.20 -10.21
C LYS A 170 0.07 21.49 -10.48
N THR A 171 -0.29 22.77 -10.52
CA THR A 171 -1.66 23.21 -10.82
C THR A 171 -1.66 24.04 -12.10
N HIS A 172 -2.71 23.92 -12.89
CA HIS A 172 -2.90 24.71 -14.10
C HIS A 172 -4.35 25.14 -14.26
N GLY A 173 -4.59 26.38 -14.67
CA GLY A 173 -5.93 26.93 -14.91
C GLY A 173 -6.75 27.15 -13.63
N VAL A 174 -6.13 27.13 -12.45
CA VAL A 174 -6.81 27.44 -11.18
C VAL A 174 -6.88 28.96 -11.02
N SER A 175 -8.06 29.50 -10.72
CA SER A 175 -8.20 30.95 -10.46
C SER A 175 -9.37 31.22 -9.51
N GLY A 176 -9.29 32.31 -8.75
CA GLY A 176 -10.34 32.73 -7.83
C GLY A 176 -10.31 31.93 -6.53
N GLU A 177 -10.77 30.69 -6.58
CA GLU A 177 -10.91 29.78 -5.44
C GLU A 177 -10.36 28.39 -5.78
N TRP A 178 -9.96 27.64 -4.75
CA TRP A 178 -9.55 26.25 -4.89
C TRP A 178 -10.77 25.35 -5.17
N PRO A 179 -10.80 24.56 -6.24
CA PRO A 179 -11.81 23.53 -6.44
C PRO A 179 -11.87 22.57 -5.24
N THR A 180 -13.08 22.28 -4.78
CA THR A 180 -13.31 21.39 -3.64
C THR A 180 -13.18 19.92 -4.02
N GLN A 181 -13.57 19.56 -5.25
CA GLN A 181 -13.58 18.19 -5.73
C GLN A 181 -12.71 18.03 -6.98
N TRP A 182 -11.89 16.98 -6.96
CA TRP A 182 -10.98 16.63 -8.06
C TRP A 182 -11.18 15.18 -8.46
N ARG A 183 -11.26 14.93 -9.76
CA ARG A 183 -11.40 13.59 -10.34
C ARG A 183 -10.07 13.13 -10.89
N LEU A 184 -9.63 11.93 -10.51
CA LEU A 184 -8.45 11.29 -11.08
C LEU A 184 -8.73 10.94 -12.55
N THR A 185 -7.90 11.46 -13.45
CA THR A 185 -8.01 11.26 -14.91
C THR A 185 -6.79 10.60 -15.52
N GLY A 186 -5.69 10.47 -14.78
CA GLY A 186 -4.52 9.75 -15.29
C GLY A 186 -3.64 9.17 -14.20
N ILE A 187 -3.02 8.03 -14.49
CA ILE A 187 -2.00 7.41 -13.65
C ILE A 187 -0.80 7.07 -14.52
N LYS A 188 0.39 7.48 -14.11
CA LYS A 188 1.63 7.18 -14.81
C LYS A 188 2.68 6.69 -13.83
N LEU A 189 3.23 5.51 -14.07
CA LEU A 189 4.39 4.97 -13.36
C LEU A 189 5.57 4.90 -14.32
N TYR A 190 6.72 5.42 -13.92
CA TYR A 190 7.90 5.50 -14.77
C TYR A 190 9.20 5.50 -13.96
N ASP A 191 10.30 5.27 -14.65
CA ASP A 191 11.66 5.50 -14.15
C ASP A 191 12.32 6.60 -14.97
N ASN A 192 12.86 7.61 -14.29
CA ASN A 192 13.54 8.74 -14.90
C ASN A 192 14.79 8.32 -15.69
N GLN A 193 15.36 7.15 -15.36
CA GLN A 193 16.56 6.63 -16.02
C GLN A 193 16.24 5.77 -17.25
N HIS A 194 15.05 5.16 -17.33
CA HIS A 194 14.71 4.17 -18.36
C HIS A 194 13.33 4.43 -18.98
N ILE A 195 13.32 5.14 -20.11
CA ILE A 195 12.10 5.51 -20.87
C ILE A 195 11.29 4.28 -21.35
N LYS A 196 11.89 3.08 -21.40
CA LYS A 196 11.22 1.87 -21.89
C LYS A 196 10.24 1.24 -20.88
N ASN A 197 10.32 1.58 -19.59
CA ASN A 197 9.46 1.02 -18.55
C ASN A 197 8.48 2.09 -18.08
N ILE A 198 7.35 2.20 -18.77
CA ILE A 198 6.29 3.15 -18.42
C ILE A 198 4.96 2.40 -18.41
N VAL A 199 4.19 2.60 -17.35
CA VAL A 199 2.76 2.24 -17.31
C VAL A 199 1.98 3.55 -17.33
N VAL A 200 1.18 3.76 -18.37
CA VAL A 200 0.29 4.92 -18.51
C VAL A 200 -1.14 4.43 -18.53
N ILE A 201 -2.00 5.08 -17.75
CA ILE A 201 -3.44 4.88 -17.76
C ILE A 201 -4.08 6.23 -18.08
N SER A 202 -4.79 6.31 -19.20
CA SER A 202 -5.51 7.52 -19.61
C SER A 202 -6.89 7.60 -18.94
N ASN A 203 -7.58 8.72 -19.14
CA ASN A 203 -8.92 8.93 -18.60
C ASN A 203 -9.92 7.92 -19.17
N GLU A 204 -9.85 7.65 -20.47
CA GLU A 204 -10.73 6.69 -21.15
C GLU A 204 -10.53 5.28 -20.58
N GLU A 205 -9.26 4.89 -20.36
CA GLU A 205 -8.93 3.60 -19.75
C GLU A 205 -9.39 3.53 -18.28
N LEU A 206 -9.26 4.61 -17.51
CA LEU A 206 -9.77 4.67 -16.13
C LEU A 206 -11.29 4.48 -16.09
N VAL A 207 -12.03 5.15 -16.99
CA VAL A 207 -13.49 5.03 -17.10
C VAL A 207 -13.89 3.59 -17.43
N GLU A 208 -13.20 2.95 -18.39
CA GLU A 208 -13.44 1.55 -18.77
C GLU A 208 -13.15 0.60 -17.59
N LEU A 209 -11.97 0.72 -16.98
CA LEU A 209 -11.52 -0.16 -15.89
C LEU A 209 -12.38 -0.04 -14.63
N ARG A 210 -12.94 1.15 -14.37
CA ARG A 210 -13.77 1.43 -13.18
C ARG A 210 -15.27 1.34 -13.44
N LYS A 211 -15.70 1.02 -14.67
CA LYS A 211 -17.12 0.93 -15.04
C LYS A 211 -17.93 2.16 -14.62
N ASN A 212 -17.44 3.36 -14.95
CA ASN A 212 -18.05 4.64 -14.56
C ASN A 212 -18.09 4.94 -13.05
N ASN A 213 -17.24 4.32 -12.23
CA ASN A 213 -17.05 4.71 -10.83
C ASN A 213 -15.80 5.61 -10.66
N PRO A 214 -15.93 6.95 -10.82
CA PRO A 214 -14.80 7.86 -10.80
C PRO A 214 -14.13 7.87 -9.43
N ILE A 215 -12.82 8.10 -9.42
CA ILE A 215 -12.04 8.30 -8.20
C ILE A 215 -12.03 9.80 -7.93
N LEU A 216 -12.68 10.21 -6.86
CA LEU A 216 -12.78 11.60 -6.43
C LEU A 216 -11.96 11.82 -5.15
N ILE A 217 -11.33 12.98 -5.06
CA ILE A 217 -10.71 13.48 -3.83
C ILE A 217 -11.29 14.84 -3.48
N GLU A 218 -11.34 15.14 -2.18
CA GLU A 218 -11.77 16.42 -1.65
C GLU A 218 -10.59 17.13 -1.02
N LEU A 219 -10.33 18.37 -1.46
CA LEU A 219 -9.24 19.20 -0.96
C LEU A 219 -9.74 20.28 0.00
#